data_AF-A0A9Q4C7J8-F1
#
_entry.id   AF-A0A9Q4C7J8-F1
#
_cell.length_a   1.000
_cell.length_b   1.000
_cell.length_c   1.000
_cell.angle_alpha   90.00
_cell.angle_beta   90.00
_cell.angle_gamma   90.00
#
_symmetry.space_group_name_H-M   'P 1'
#
loop_
_entity.id
_entity.type
_entity.pdbx_description
1 polymer ?
#
loop_
_entity_poly.entity_id
_entity_poly.type
_entity_poly.pdbx_seq_one_letter_code
_entity_poly.pdbx_strand_id
1 'polypeptide(L)'
;MTAHAPDNPVNLRPMTVADLPLREWATIHNVGADADTTDNHLAPYLQFIPQRGDTGMVAEVRDPVTGGNRTAGVVWASFIRSHGYISPEIPELSVSVDDDFQGAGIGTTLIRAVVDHGRNVGWPGISLYVEDDNPARRLYARLGFESLACDSCPGTMVMHLTPPINRVAVYCGSAPGARTEYAHAARDIGRALAERDIDLVYGGGDVGLMGVVADAVIEAGGQTIGVMPRSLVELEIAHDGLSSLEVVETMAERKSRMEELSDAFIVLPGGAGTLEELFQVFTRQQLVAGTGPIVLFNADDYWNPLFDALERMCDEGFIERRYLDALIVTDDTGELFAKLAEWRAPGTKWENRELCG
;
A
#
# COMPACT_ATOMS: atom_id res chain seq x y z
N MET A 1 15.42 -12.48 38.35
CA MET A 1 14.57 -11.34 38.76
C MET A 1 14.11 -10.66 37.50
N THR A 2 12.89 -10.96 37.08
CA THR A 2 12.21 -10.34 35.94
C THR A 2 11.84 -8.91 36.30
N ALA A 3 12.53 -7.93 35.72
CA ALA A 3 12.14 -6.53 35.84
C ALA A 3 10.84 -6.32 35.04
N HIS A 4 9.80 -5.90 35.74
CA HIS A 4 8.55 -5.45 35.13
C HIS A 4 8.82 -4.28 34.19
N ALA A 5 8.23 -4.32 33.00
CA ALA A 5 8.12 -3.15 32.15
C ALA A 5 7.41 -2.04 32.95
N PRO A 6 7.88 -0.78 32.93
CA PRO A 6 7.15 0.30 33.57
C PRO A 6 5.79 0.48 32.86
N ASP A 7 4.69 0.41 33.61
CA ASP A 7 3.29 0.71 33.19
C ASP A 7 3.08 2.21 32.90
N ASN A 8 4.02 2.85 32.20
CA ASN A 8 3.89 4.25 31.85
C ASN A 8 3.57 4.37 30.36
N PRO A 9 2.34 4.75 29.99
CA PRO A 9 1.94 4.80 28.59
C PRO A 9 2.83 5.81 27.84
N VAL A 10 3.43 5.33 26.74
CA VAL A 10 4.17 6.19 25.81
C VAL A 10 3.16 7.06 25.07
N ASN A 11 3.32 8.37 25.17
CA ASN A 11 2.55 9.35 24.42
C ASN A 11 3.29 9.69 23.13
N LEU A 12 2.62 9.55 21.98
CA LEU A 12 3.16 10.01 20.71
C LEU A 12 2.62 11.39 20.38
N ARG A 13 3.49 12.32 20.01
CA ARG A 13 3.08 13.59 19.42
C ARG A 13 3.79 13.83 18.08
N PRO A 14 3.16 14.57 17.15
CA PRO A 14 3.85 14.99 15.94
C PRO A 14 5.11 15.81 16.25
N MET A 15 6.14 15.59 15.43
CA MET A 15 7.33 16.44 15.40
C MET A 15 7.00 17.77 14.74
N THR A 16 7.63 18.84 15.21
CA THR A 16 7.49 20.20 14.69
C THR A 16 8.85 20.81 14.39
N VAL A 17 8.87 21.98 13.73
CA VAL A 17 10.10 22.75 13.51
C VAL A 17 10.77 23.17 14.84
N ALA A 18 10.02 23.22 15.95
CA ALA A 18 10.59 23.51 17.26
C ALA A 18 11.44 22.35 17.82
N ASP A 19 11.29 21.14 17.28
CA ASP A 19 11.98 19.93 17.74
C ASP A 19 13.35 19.73 17.06
N LEU A 20 13.89 20.73 16.36
CA LEU A 20 15.24 20.68 15.76
C LEU A 20 16.34 20.23 16.76
N PRO A 21 16.36 20.69 18.03
CA PRO A 21 17.33 20.20 19.00
C PRO A 21 17.24 18.69 19.28
N LEU A 22 16.04 18.10 19.19
CA LEU A 22 15.87 16.65 19.35
C LEU A 22 16.44 15.87 18.17
N ARG A 23 16.37 16.44 16.96
CA ARG A 23 16.99 15.82 15.77
C ARG A 23 18.50 15.88 15.82
N GLU A 24 19.05 17.00 16.29
CA GLU A 24 20.48 17.14 16.52
C GLU A 24 20.97 16.11 17.54
N TRP A 25 20.30 16.04 18.70
CA TRP A 25 20.57 15.01 19.71
C TRP A 25 20.51 13.60 19.11
N ALA A 26 19.45 13.28 18.36
CA ALA A 26 19.27 11.94 17.78
C ALA A 26 20.35 11.61 16.73
N THR A 27 20.76 12.60 15.93
CA THR A 27 21.82 12.42 14.94
C THR A 27 23.16 12.12 15.62
N ILE A 28 23.51 12.90 16.64
CA ILE A 28 24.73 12.66 17.44
C ILE A 28 24.67 11.30 18.15
N HIS A 29 23.52 10.96 18.72
CA HIS A 29 23.31 9.68 19.40
C HIS A 29 23.52 8.49 18.45
N ASN A 30 23.08 8.61 17.19
CA ASN A 30 23.18 7.54 16.20
C ASN A 30 24.58 7.39 15.60
N VAL A 31 25.31 8.49 15.39
CA VAL A 31 26.63 8.48 14.74
C VAL A 31 27.77 8.38 15.76
N GLY A 32 27.51 8.74 17.02
CA GLY A 32 28.48 8.75 18.12
C GLY A 32 28.83 10.17 18.58
N ALA A 33 29.27 10.29 19.84
CA ALA A 33 29.48 11.58 20.52
C ALA A 33 30.54 12.50 19.89
N ASP A 34 31.44 11.95 19.06
CA ASP A 34 32.49 12.70 18.36
C ASP A 34 32.02 13.23 16.98
N ALA A 35 30.75 13.04 16.61
CA ALA A 35 30.19 13.49 15.34
C ALA A 35 30.15 15.02 15.24
N ASP A 36 30.75 15.57 14.18
CA ASP A 36 30.65 16.99 13.86
C ASP A 36 29.34 17.27 13.11
N THR A 37 28.34 17.82 13.79
CA THR A 37 27.05 18.18 13.18
C THR A 37 27.14 19.35 12.20
N THR A 38 28.30 20.00 12.09
CA THR A 38 28.61 21.01 11.06
C THR A 38 29.17 20.38 9.78
N ASP A 39 29.42 19.07 9.77
CA ASP A 39 29.78 18.32 8.57
C ASP A 39 28.63 18.35 7.55
N ASN A 40 28.97 18.68 6.30
CA ASN A 40 28.04 18.68 5.16
C ASN A 40 27.34 17.32 4.97
N HIS A 41 27.93 16.21 5.42
CA HIS A 41 27.33 14.89 5.32
C HIS A 41 26.16 14.67 6.29
N LEU A 42 26.12 15.37 7.44
CA LEU A 42 25.06 15.25 8.45
C LEU A 42 24.01 16.36 8.35
N ALA A 43 24.36 17.50 7.77
CA ALA A 43 23.46 18.65 7.61
C ALA A 43 22.07 18.32 7.02
N PRO A 44 21.92 17.40 6.03
CA PRO A 44 20.60 17.01 5.53
C PRO A 44 19.68 16.39 6.60
N TYR A 45 20.24 15.61 7.54
CA TYR A 45 19.48 14.95 8.62
C TYR A 45 19.00 15.92 9.70
N LEU A 46 19.44 17.17 9.68
CA LEU A 46 19.01 18.20 10.64
C LEU A 46 17.84 19.04 10.12
N GLN A 47 17.52 18.99 8.83
CA GLN A 47 16.46 19.81 8.22
C GLN A 47 15.06 19.20 8.38
N PHE A 48 14.12 19.92 9.00
CA PHE A 48 12.70 19.56 9.02
C PHE A 48 11.87 20.56 8.23
N ILE A 49 11.37 20.14 7.07
CA ILE A 49 10.59 21.00 6.19
C ILE A 49 9.23 20.35 5.94
N PRO A 50 8.20 20.61 6.79
CA PRO A 50 6.86 20.02 6.62
C PRO A 50 6.27 20.28 5.22
N GLN A 51 6.55 21.44 4.63
CA GLN A 51 6.08 21.81 3.29
C GLN A 51 6.68 20.96 2.17
N ARG A 52 7.82 20.31 2.43
CA ARG A 52 8.44 19.32 1.52
C ARG A 52 7.75 17.96 1.61
N GLY A 53 6.94 17.72 2.65
CA GLY A 53 6.37 16.42 2.98
C GLY A 53 7.07 15.71 4.13
N ASP A 54 8.06 16.35 4.77
CA ASP A 54 8.72 15.76 5.95
C ASP A 54 7.71 15.51 7.08
N THR A 55 7.82 14.37 7.74
CA THR A 55 6.96 13.99 8.87
C THR A 55 7.79 13.38 9.99
N GLY A 56 7.26 13.38 11.21
CA GLY A 56 7.96 12.74 12.33
C GLY A 56 7.11 12.65 13.58
N MET A 57 7.57 11.83 14.52
CA MET A 57 6.91 11.60 15.80
C MET A 57 7.94 11.68 16.93
N VAL A 58 7.50 12.21 18.07
CA VAL A 58 8.24 12.22 19.33
C VAL A 58 7.48 11.31 20.30
N ALA A 59 8.18 10.33 20.86
CA ALA A 59 7.70 9.49 21.95
C ALA A 59 8.08 10.14 23.28
N GLU A 60 7.08 10.42 24.11
CA GLU A 60 7.24 11.00 25.43
C GLU A 60 6.71 10.05 26.50
N VAL A 61 7.43 9.96 27.61
CA VAL A 61 7.04 9.19 28.79
C VAL A 61 6.93 10.17 29.95
N ARG A 62 5.91 10.00 30.79
CA ARG A 62 5.71 10.89 31.94
C ARG A 62 6.77 10.61 33.00
N ASP A 63 7.57 11.60 33.36
CA ASP A 63 8.53 11.46 34.43
C ASP A 63 7.79 11.31 35.78
N PRO A 64 7.94 10.19 36.51
CA PRO A 64 7.24 9.97 37.77
C PRO A 64 7.76 10.87 38.90
N VAL A 65 8.97 11.42 38.78
CA VAL A 65 9.62 12.27 39.77
C VAL A 65 9.29 13.74 39.54
N THR A 66 9.43 14.23 38.30
CA THR A 66 9.20 15.64 37.99
C THR A 66 7.76 15.93 37.58
N GLY A 67 7.01 14.90 37.16
CA GLY A 67 5.65 15.03 36.63
C GLY A 67 5.57 15.61 35.21
N GLY A 68 6.71 15.96 34.62
CA GLY A 68 6.85 16.46 33.24
C GLY A 68 6.97 15.34 32.21
N ASN A 69 7.11 15.69 30.93
CA ASN A 69 7.34 14.71 29.87
C ASN A 69 8.84 14.59 29.60
N ARG A 70 9.35 13.36 29.59
CA ARG A 70 10.69 13.02 29.14
C ARG A 70 10.61 12.40 27.76
N THR A 71 11.43 12.87 26.82
CA THR A 71 11.57 12.25 25.50
C THR A 71 12.18 10.86 25.66
N ALA A 72 11.49 9.85 25.16
CA ALA A 72 11.94 8.46 25.15
C ALA A 72 12.47 8.03 23.77
N GLY A 73 12.09 8.74 22.72
CA GLY A 73 12.62 8.53 21.38
C GLY A 73 12.01 9.47 20.36
N VAL A 74 12.63 9.53 19.19
CA VAL A 74 12.16 10.33 18.05
C VAL A 74 12.33 9.55 16.75
N VAL A 75 11.46 9.85 15.79
CA VAL A 75 11.56 9.37 14.42
C VAL A 75 11.14 10.47 13.47
N TRP A 76 11.75 10.53 12.29
CA TRP A 76 11.28 11.37 11.20
C TRP A 76 11.61 10.72 9.87
N ALA A 77 10.86 11.09 8.84
CA ALA A 77 11.14 10.78 7.45
C ALA A 77 11.24 12.10 6.66
N SER A 78 12.31 12.25 5.90
CA SER A 78 12.62 13.48 5.14
C SER A 78 12.99 13.17 3.70
N PHE A 79 12.54 14.02 2.77
CA PHE A 79 12.88 13.92 1.35
C PHE A 79 14.23 14.59 1.09
N ILE A 80 15.30 13.91 1.46
CA ILE A 80 16.69 14.39 1.39
C ILE A 80 17.53 13.47 0.51
N ARG A 81 18.61 14.01 -0.06
CA ARG A 81 19.66 13.22 -0.71
C ARG A 81 20.78 12.96 0.31
N SER A 82 20.74 11.81 0.95
CA SER A 82 21.75 11.36 1.92
C SER A 82 22.07 9.87 1.73
N HIS A 83 22.61 9.19 2.75
CA HIS A 83 23.08 7.80 2.64
C HIS A 83 21.98 6.83 2.22
N GLY A 84 20.76 6.99 2.73
CA GLY A 84 19.61 6.16 2.40
C GLY A 84 18.82 6.62 1.18
N TYR A 85 19.36 7.52 0.35
CA TYR A 85 18.64 8.04 -0.81
C TYR A 85 18.39 6.96 -1.87
N ILE A 86 17.15 6.86 -2.35
CA ILE A 86 16.74 5.97 -3.46
C ILE A 86 16.19 6.80 -4.62
N SER A 87 15.19 7.64 -4.35
CA SER A 87 14.55 8.48 -5.34
C SER A 87 13.98 9.75 -4.69
N PRO A 88 13.60 10.78 -5.45
CA PRO A 88 12.95 11.98 -4.91
C PRO A 88 11.60 11.71 -4.23
N GLU A 89 10.99 10.54 -4.44
CA GLU A 89 9.64 10.18 -3.95
C GLU A 89 9.68 9.26 -2.72
N ILE A 90 10.83 8.70 -2.39
CA ILE A 90 11.02 7.84 -1.21
C ILE A 90 11.75 8.65 -0.14
N PRO A 91 11.10 9.02 0.98
CA PRO A 91 11.77 9.72 2.07
C PRO A 91 12.66 8.77 2.87
N GLU A 92 13.74 9.33 3.42
CA GLU A 92 14.67 8.63 4.27
C GLU A 92 14.28 8.79 5.74
N LEU A 93 14.16 7.66 6.44
CA LEU A 93 13.80 7.53 7.84
C LEU A 93 15.04 7.64 8.73
N SER A 94 14.90 8.37 9.82
CA SER A 94 15.85 8.38 10.93
C SER A 94 15.08 8.15 12.23
N VAL A 95 15.63 7.28 13.09
CA VAL A 95 15.03 6.95 14.38
C VAL A 95 16.12 6.91 15.44
N SER A 96 15.80 7.38 16.63
CA SER A 96 16.66 7.26 17.81
C SER A 96 15.81 7.04 19.06
N VAL A 97 16.26 6.15 19.94
CA VAL A 97 15.60 5.81 21.20
C VAL A 97 16.62 6.02 22.31
N ASP A 98 16.21 6.78 23.33
CA ASP A 98 17.03 7.03 24.51
C ASP A 98 17.39 5.71 25.19
N ASP A 99 18.65 5.58 25.63
CA ASP A 99 19.22 4.35 26.18
C ASP A 99 18.38 3.74 27.31
N ASP A 100 17.75 4.56 28.16
CA ASP A 100 16.90 4.11 29.27
C ASP A 100 15.63 3.39 28.80
N PHE A 101 15.29 3.53 27.52
CA PHE A 101 14.05 3.07 26.92
C PHE A 101 14.27 2.05 25.79
N GLN A 102 15.52 1.65 25.53
CA GLN A 102 15.82 0.61 24.55
C GLN A 102 15.23 -0.74 24.97
N GLY A 103 14.78 -1.52 23.98
CA GLY A 103 14.13 -2.81 24.22
C GLY A 103 12.67 -2.72 24.70
N ALA A 104 12.14 -1.53 25.02
CA ALA A 104 10.75 -1.34 25.46
C ALA A 104 9.74 -1.24 24.29
N GLY A 105 10.16 -1.49 23.05
CA GLY A 105 9.29 -1.43 21.86
C GLY A 105 9.05 -0.02 21.30
N ILE A 106 9.60 1.04 21.91
CA ILE A 106 9.40 2.43 21.47
C ILE A 106 9.83 2.68 20.02
N GLY A 107 10.99 2.16 19.61
CA GLY A 107 11.45 2.28 18.21
C GLY A 107 10.46 1.64 17.22
N THR A 108 9.88 0.49 17.56
CA THR A 108 8.86 -0.16 16.72
C THR A 108 7.60 0.70 16.62
N THR A 109 7.13 1.23 17.75
CA THR A 109 5.96 2.11 17.81
C THR A 109 6.15 3.37 16.98
N LEU A 110 7.32 4.00 17.08
CA LEU A 110 7.68 5.19 16.31
C LEU A 110 7.72 4.91 14.81
N ILE A 111 8.44 3.86 14.39
CA ILE A 111 8.55 3.49 12.96
C ILE A 111 7.18 3.20 12.37
N ARG A 112 6.33 2.44 13.08
CA ARG A 112 4.97 2.14 12.63
C ARG A 112 4.14 3.40 12.40
N ALA A 113 4.23 4.39 13.29
CA ALA A 113 3.49 5.64 13.12
C ALA A 113 3.88 6.40 11.84
N VAL A 114 5.16 6.39 11.45
CA VAL A 114 5.61 7.01 10.20
C VAL A 114 5.26 6.16 8.98
N VAL A 115 5.34 4.83 9.09
CA VAL A 115 4.89 3.89 8.04
C VAL A 115 3.40 4.06 7.75
N ASP A 116 2.56 4.12 8.78
CA ASP A 116 1.12 4.30 8.64
C ASP A 116 0.79 5.67 8.03
N HIS A 117 1.52 6.72 8.43
CA HIS A 117 1.42 8.02 7.75
C HIS A 117 1.79 7.90 6.27
N GLY A 118 2.93 7.28 5.95
CA GLY A 118 3.40 7.09 4.58
C GLY A 118 2.40 6.35 3.70
N ARG A 119 1.77 5.29 4.21
CA ARG A 119 0.69 4.57 3.52
C ARG A 119 -0.51 5.47 3.23
N ASN A 120 -0.93 6.27 4.22
CA ASN A 120 -2.10 7.15 4.11
C ASN A 120 -1.89 8.30 3.13
N VAL A 121 -0.66 8.82 3.02
CA VAL A 121 -0.34 9.90 2.07
C VAL A 121 0.18 9.38 0.72
N GLY A 122 0.24 8.06 0.53
CA GLY A 122 0.59 7.42 -0.73
C GLY A 122 2.08 7.44 -1.09
N TRP A 123 2.97 7.38 -0.10
CA TRP A 123 4.40 7.19 -0.38
C TRP A 123 4.64 5.83 -1.05
N PRO A 124 5.52 5.74 -2.06
CA PRO A 124 5.86 4.47 -2.71
C PRO A 124 6.74 3.57 -1.83
N GLY A 125 7.38 4.14 -0.82
CA GLY A 125 8.23 3.43 0.13
C GLY A 125 8.82 4.37 1.17
N ILE A 126 9.58 3.81 2.10
CA ILE A 126 10.43 4.53 3.06
C ILE A 126 11.81 3.87 3.04
N SER A 127 12.87 4.66 2.91
CA SER A 127 14.24 4.16 3.00
C SER A 127 14.85 4.44 4.36
N LEU A 128 15.92 3.74 4.69
CA LEU A 128 16.81 4.07 5.80
C LEU A 128 18.23 3.58 5.48
N TYR A 129 19.21 4.21 6.11
CA TYR A 129 20.58 3.73 6.14
C TYR A 129 20.88 3.05 7.48
N VAL A 130 21.54 1.89 7.43
CA VAL A 130 22.03 1.16 8.60
C VAL A 130 23.25 0.35 8.22
N GLU A 131 24.32 0.45 9.02
CA GLU A 131 25.53 -0.35 8.81
C GLU A 131 25.23 -1.86 8.88
N ASP A 132 25.98 -2.66 8.12
CA ASP A 132 25.70 -4.09 7.94
C ASP A 132 25.82 -4.91 9.23
N ASP A 133 26.71 -4.50 10.15
CA ASP A 133 26.93 -5.14 11.45
C ASP A 133 26.05 -4.57 12.58
N ASN A 134 25.27 -3.53 12.31
CA ASN A 134 24.43 -2.90 13.31
C ASN A 134 23.25 -3.82 13.72
N PRO A 135 23.05 -4.09 15.03
CA PRO A 135 22.01 -4.98 15.51
C PRO A 135 20.57 -4.52 15.17
N ALA A 136 20.36 -3.21 14.94
CA ALA A 136 19.07 -2.65 14.54
C ALA A 136 18.59 -3.17 13.18
N ARG A 137 19.50 -3.67 12.31
CA ARG A 137 19.13 -4.24 11.01
C ARG A 137 18.10 -5.37 11.12
N ARG A 138 18.19 -6.20 12.18
CA ARG A 138 17.20 -7.25 12.47
C ARG A 138 15.85 -6.70 12.89
N LEU A 139 15.80 -5.53 13.53
CA LEU A 139 14.54 -4.85 13.81
C LEU A 139 13.90 -4.38 12.50
N TYR A 140 14.65 -3.69 11.65
CA TYR A 140 14.13 -3.19 10.37
C TYR A 140 13.64 -4.33 9.46
N ALA A 141 14.41 -5.41 9.34
CA ALA A 141 13.98 -6.59 8.58
C ALA A 141 12.65 -7.19 9.09
N ARG A 142 12.47 -7.30 10.41
CA ARG A 142 11.19 -7.77 11.00
C ARG A 142 10.02 -6.81 10.78
N LEU A 143 10.30 -5.54 10.55
CA LEU A 143 9.26 -4.55 10.24
C LEU A 143 8.88 -4.55 8.75
N GLY A 144 9.66 -5.21 7.88
CA GLY A 144 9.41 -5.28 6.44
C GLY A 144 10.37 -4.45 5.59
N PHE A 145 11.48 -3.97 6.15
CA PHE A 145 12.55 -3.37 5.35
C PHE A 145 13.41 -4.46 4.71
N GLU A 146 13.70 -4.32 3.43
CA GLU A 146 14.57 -5.19 2.63
C GLU A 146 15.89 -4.48 2.32
N SER A 147 17.00 -5.21 2.28
CA SER A 147 18.28 -4.63 1.85
C SER A 147 18.26 -4.44 0.33
N LEU A 148 18.67 -3.25 -0.13
CA LEU A 148 18.86 -3.03 -1.56
C LEU A 148 20.16 -3.68 -2.03
N ALA A 149 20.05 -4.55 -3.03
CA ALA A 149 21.22 -5.08 -3.74
C ALA A 149 21.73 -4.03 -4.74
N CYS A 150 22.43 -3.03 -4.22
CA CYS A 150 22.86 -1.84 -4.94
C CYS A 150 24.29 -1.47 -4.54
N ASP A 151 25.23 -1.56 -5.49
CA ASP A 151 26.63 -1.19 -5.24
C ASP A 151 26.81 0.30 -4.95
N SER A 152 25.89 1.15 -5.45
CA SER A 152 25.90 2.61 -5.24
C SER A 152 25.26 3.06 -3.93
N CYS A 153 24.65 2.15 -3.16
CA CYS A 153 23.94 2.47 -1.94
C CYS A 153 24.09 1.38 -0.85
N PRO A 154 25.33 1.09 -0.41
CA PRO A 154 25.59 0.09 0.63
C PRO A 154 24.94 0.47 1.96
N GLY A 155 24.43 -0.51 2.71
CA GLY A 155 23.76 -0.26 3.99
C GLY A 155 22.34 0.31 3.89
N THR A 156 21.83 0.59 2.69
CA THR A 156 20.46 1.09 2.51
C THR A 156 19.44 -0.05 2.56
N MET A 157 18.39 0.15 3.36
CA MET A 157 17.22 -0.70 3.36
C MET A 157 15.98 0.09 2.93
N VAL A 158 15.02 -0.58 2.32
CA VAL A 158 13.75 0.01 1.86
C VAL A 158 12.57 -0.82 2.32
N MET A 159 11.53 -0.14 2.81
CA MET A 159 10.20 -0.72 2.96
C MET A 159 9.33 -0.15 1.83
N HIS A 160 8.80 -1.03 0.98
CA HIS A 160 7.79 -0.62 0.02
C HIS A 160 6.46 -0.43 0.73
N LEU A 161 5.75 0.62 0.37
CA LEU A 161 4.46 0.94 0.96
C LEU A 161 3.38 0.80 -0.11
N THR A 162 2.37 0.00 0.20
CA THR A 162 1.13 -0.08 -0.56
C THR A 162 0.09 0.75 0.18
N PRO A 163 -0.61 1.69 -0.49
CA PRO A 163 -1.74 2.39 0.10
C PRO A 163 -2.77 1.40 0.66
N PRO A 164 -3.51 1.78 1.72
CA PRO A 164 -4.56 0.91 2.25
C PRO A 164 -5.62 0.66 1.17
N ILE A 165 -6.05 -0.60 1.05
CA ILE A 165 -7.14 -1.00 0.15
C ILE A 165 -8.42 -0.96 0.98
N ASN A 166 -9.23 0.07 0.77
CA ASN A 166 -10.53 0.23 1.43
C ASN A 166 -11.66 -0.17 0.48
N ARG A 167 -11.48 -0.01 -0.83
CA ARG A 167 -12.48 -0.36 -1.85
C ARG A 167 -11.89 -1.14 -3.00
N VAL A 168 -12.62 -2.16 -3.45
CA VAL A 168 -12.20 -2.99 -4.58
C VAL A 168 -13.27 -3.01 -5.65
N ALA A 169 -12.87 -2.68 -6.88
CA ALA A 169 -13.70 -2.91 -8.05
C ALA A 169 -13.70 -4.40 -8.41
N VAL A 170 -14.86 -5.03 -8.49
CA VAL A 170 -15.00 -6.38 -9.05
C VAL A 170 -15.62 -6.32 -10.44
N TYR A 171 -14.86 -6.77 -11.42
CA TYR A 171 -15.33 -6.99 -12.79
C TYR A 171 -15.64 -8.47 -12.98
N CYS A 172 -16.85 -8.79 -13.43
CA CYS A 172 -17.31 -10.18 -13.58
C CYS A 172 -18.43 -10.31 -14.62
N GLY A 173 -18.74 -11.54 -15.01
CA GLY A 173 -19.81 -11.80 -15.98
C GLY A 173 -21.22 -11.54 -15.44
N SER A 174 -22.07 -10.89 -16.24
CA SER A 174 -23.52 -10.82 -16.03
C SER A 174 -24.24 -12.15 -16.24
N ALA A 175 -23.53 -13.18 -16.70
CA ALA A 175 -23.98 -14.56 -16.77
C ALA A 175 -23.26 -15.41 -15.68
N PRO A 176 -23.89 -16.47 -15.14
CA PRO A 176 -23.29 -17.31 -14.11
C PRO A 176 -22.13 -18.19 -14.63
N GLY A 177 -22.00 -18.32 -15.95
CA GLY A 177 -21.06 -19.25 -16.59
C GLY A 177 -21.53 -20.72 -16.54
N ALA A 178 -20.70 -21.61 -17.06
CA ALA A 178 -21.03 -23.03 -17.23
C ALA A 178 -20.57 -23.93 -16.07
N ARG A 179 -19.80 -23.38 -15.12
CA ARG A 179 -19.13 -24.12 -14.05
C ARG A 179 -19.46 -23.49 -12.70
N THR A 180 -19.64 -24.32 -11.68
CA THR A 180 -20.04 -23.87 -10.34
C THR A 180 -18.93 -23.13 -9.61
N GLU A 181 -17.69 -23.44 -9.98
CA GLU A 181 -16.43 -22.87 -9.46
C GLU A 181 -16.41 -21.35 -9.59
N TYR A 182 -17.01 -20.80 -10.65
CA TYR A 182 -17.08 -19.34 -10.85
C TYR A 182 -17.96 -18.65 -9.81
N ALA A 183 -19.11 -19.26 -9.49
CA ALA A 183 -19.99 -18.75 -8.44
C ALA A 183 -19.39 -18.97 -7.04
N HIS A 184 -18.61 -20.04 -6.84
CA HIS A 184 -17.89 -20.26 -5.58
C HIS A 184 -16.84 -19.18 -5.36
N ALA A 185 -16.01 -18.92 -6.37
CA ALA A 185 -15.04 -17.83 -6.36
C ALA A 185 -15.68 -16.47 -6.04
N ALA A 186 -16.79 -16.14 -6.70
CA ALA A 186 -17.53 -14.91 -6.46
C ALA A 186 -18.01 -14.79 -5.00
N ARG A 187 -18.55 -15.86 -4.43
CA ARG A 187 -19.01 -15.88 -3.02
C ARG A 187 -17.86 -15.77 -2.02
N ASP A 188 -16.79 -16.53 -2.25
CA ASP A 188 -15.64 -16.56 -1.34
C ASP A 188 -14.93 -15.21 -1.31
N ILE A 189 -14.77 -14.57 -2.48
CA ILE A 189 -14.23 -13.20 -2.57
C ILE A 189 -15.17 -12.20 -1.90
N GLY A 190 -16.47 -12.23 -2.20
CA GLY A 190 -17.43 -11.30 -1.60
C GLY A 190 -17.46 -11.35 -0.08
N ARG A 191 -17.49 -12.56 0.50
CA ARG A 191 -17.38 -12.74 1.95
C ARG A 191 -16.05 -12.22 2.49
N ALA A 192 -14.95 -12.57 1.84
CA ALA A 192 -13.61 -12.21 2.30
C ALA A 192 -13.35 -10.69 2.26
N LEU A 193 -13.97 -9.96 1.33
CA LEU A 193 -13.98 -8.49 1.30
C LEU A 193 -14.68 -7.92 2.54
N ALA A 194 -15.90 -8.37 2.82
CA ALA A 194 -16.67 -7.91 3.98
C ALA A 194 -15.96 -8.21 5.31
N GLU A 195 -15.39 -9.42 5.47
CA GLU A 195 -14.63 -9.81 6.67
C GLU A 195 -13.37 -8.97 6.92
N ARG A 196 -12.88 -8.27 5.89
CA ARG A 196 -11.69 -7.40 5.95
C ARG A 196 -12.05 -5.91 5.99
N ASP A 197 -13.33 -5.57 6.14
CA ASP A 197 -13.85 -4.21 6.06
C ASP A 197 -13.46 -3.50 4.75
N ILE A 198 -13.47 -4.25 3.63
CA ILE A 198 -13.22 -3.73 2.28
C ILE A 198 -14.55 -3.61 1.53
N ASP A 199 -14.89 -2.40 1.08
CA ASP A 199 -16.13 -2.17 0.33
C ASP A 199 -16.03 -2.74 -1.08
N LEU A 200 -17.12 -3.33 -1.57
CA LEU A 200 -17.26 -3.74 -2.96
C LEU A 200 -17.70 -2.55 -3.83
N VAL A 201 -16.99 -2.29 -4.91
CA VAL A 201 -17.43 -1.46 -6.03
C VAL A 201 -17.70 -2.37 -7.22
N TYR A 202 -18.87 -2.26 -7.86
CA TYR A 202 -19.18 -3.12 -9.01
C TYR A 202 -20.23 -2.47 -9.94
N GLY A 203 -20.65 -3.20 -10.95
CA GLY A 203 -21.56 -2.73 -11.99
C GLY A 203 -23.02 -2.48 -11.58
N GLY A 204 -23.44 -2.82 -10.36
CA GLY A 204 -24.78 -2.53 -9.82
C GLY A 204 -25.92 -3.49 -10.20
N GLY A 205 -25.66 -4.50 -11.03
CA GLY A 205 -26.68 -5.44 -11.53
C GLY A 205 -26.81 -6.72 -10.70
N ASP A 206 -28.03 -7.25 -10.63
CA ASP A 206 -28.42 -8.43 -9.83
C ASP A 206 -28.42 -9.76 -10.63
N VAL A 207 -27.49 -9.89 -11.59
CA VAL A 207 -27.49 -11.04 -12.53
C VAL A 207 -26.13 -11.72 -12.60
N GLY A 208 -26.15 -13.03 -12.85
CA GLY A 208 -24.93 -13.82 -13.03
C GLY A 208 -23.98 -13.75 -11.84
N LEU A 209 -22.69 -13.57 -12.09
CA LEU A 209 -21.70 -13.46 -11.02
C LEU A 209 -21.76 -12.11 -10.30
N MET A 210 -22.35 -11.09 -10.92
CA MET A 210 -22.49 -9.76 -10.31
C MET A 210 -23.41 -9.81 -9.09
N GLY A 211 -24.58 -10.44 -9.21
CA GLY A 211 -25.47 -10.67 -8.07
C GLY A 211 -24.80 -11.54 -7.00
N VAL A 212 -24.15 -12.63 -7.41
CA VAL A 212 -23.49 -13.57 -6.48
C VAL A 212 -22.42 -12.91 -5.60
N VAL A 213 -21.56 -12.06 -6.17
CA VAL A 213 -20.54 -11.36 -5.37
C VAL A 213 -21.16 -10.29 -4.48
N ALA A 214 -22.16 -9.56 -4.96
CA ALA A 214 -22.85 -8.53 -4.20
C ALA A 214 -23.60 -9.13 -2.99
N ASP A 215 -24.38 -10.19 -3.22
CA ASP A 215 -25.09 -10.93 -2.18
C ASP A 215 -24.13 -11.44 -1.11
N ALA A 216 -23.00 -12.02 -1.50
CA ALA A 216 -22.03 -12.54 -0.54
C ALA A 216 -21.41 -11.46 0.36
N VAL A 217 -21.20 -10.25 -0.17
CA VAL A 217 -20.76 -9.09 0.64
C VAL A 217 -21.86 -8.67 1.60
N ILE A 218 -23.10 -8.54 1.10
CA ILE A 218 -24.26 -8.08 1.89
C ILE A 218 -24.58 -9.07 3.02
N GLU A 219 -24.61 -10.37 2.72
CA GLU A 219 -24.86 -11.44 3.70
C GLU A 219 -23.79 -11.46 4.80
N ALA A 220 -22.55 -11.09 4.48
CA ALA A 220 -21.45 -10.96 5.43
C ALA A 220 -21.44 -9.61 6.17
N GLY A 221 -22.36 -8.69 5.87
CA GLY A 221 -22.49 -7.38 6.53
C GLY A 221 -21.56 -6.29 5.97
N GLY A 222 -20.94 -6.52 4.81
CA GLY A 222 -20.08 -5.54 4.14
C GLY A 222 -20.87 -4.46 3.40
N GLN A 223 -20.16 -3.50 2.80
CA GLN A 223 -20.76 -2.43 2.00
C GLN A 223 -20.59 -2.69 0.50
N THR A 224 -21.61 -2.33 -0.27
CA THR A 224 -21.61 -2.50 -1.74
C THR A 224 -22.03 -1.21 -2.43
N ILE A 225 -21.22 -0.76 -3.38
CA ILE A 225 -21.45 0.43 -4.21
C ILE A 225 -21.62 -0.04 -5.66
N GLY A 226 -22.84 0.11 -6.19
CA GLY A 226 -23.12 -0.10 -7.60
C GLY A 226 -22.88 1.17 -8.41
N VAL A 227 -22.31 1.05 -9.60
CA VAL A 227 -22.26 2.14 -10.59
C VAL A 227 -22.88 1.66 -11.89
N MET A 228 -23.94 2.34 -12.33
CA MET A 228 -24.73 1.91 -13.47
C MET A 228 -25.13 3.12 -14.34
N PRO A 229 -25.02 3.02 -15.68
CA PRO A 229 -25.54 4.06 -16.55
C PRO A 229 -27.07 4.02 -16.56
N ARG A 230 -27.71 5.18 -16.73
CA ARG A 230 -29.17 5.34 -16.76
C ARG A 230 -29.85 4.40 -17.76
N SER A 231 -29.21 4.12 -18.89
CA SER A 231 -29.73 3.22 -19.92
C SER A 231 -29.83 1.75 -19.48
N LEU A 232 -29.07 1.32 -18.46
CA LEU A 232 -29.04 -0.06 -17.99
C LEU A 232 -29.84 -0.29 -16.71
N VAL A 233 -30.26 0.77 -16.00
CA VAL A 233 -31.04 0.67 -14.76
C VAL A 233 -32.30 -0.19 -14.94
N GLU A 234 -33.01 -0.01 -16.05
CA GLU A 234 -34.22 -0.81 -16.34
C GLU A 234 -33.93 -2.15 -17.02
N LEU A 235 -32.74 -2.35 -17.59
CA LEU A 235 -32.39 -3.52 -18.41
C LEU A 235 -31.64 -4.61 -17.63
N GLU A 236 -30.73 -4.23 -16.74
CA GLU A 236 -29.85 -5.16 -16.02
C GLU A 236 -30.36 -5.55 -14.64
N ILE A 237 -31.53 -5.04 -14.25
CA ILE A 237 -32.15 -5.20 -12.92
C ILE A 237 -31.17 -4.72 -11.84
N ALA A 238 -31.33 -3.46 -11.45
CA ALA A 238 -30.56 -2.91 -10.33
C ALA A 238 -30.75 -3.76 -9.08
N HIS A 239 -29.65 -4.03 -8.37
CA HIS A 239 -29.69 -4.82 -7.14
C HIS A 239 -30.28 -3.98 -6.00
N ASP A 240 -31.38 -4.45 -5.40
CA ASP A 240 -32.14 -3.67 -4.39
C ASP A 240 -31.44 -3.63 -3.00
N GLY A 241 -30.55 -4.58 -2.73
CA GLY A 241 -29.83 -4.70 -1.46
C GLY A 241 -28.58 -3.82 -1.29
N LEU A 242 -28.26 -2.95 -2.26
CA LEU A 242 -26.99 -2.20 -2.26
C LEU A 242 -26.97 -1.10 -1.19
N SER A 243 -25.80 -0.89 -0.57
CA SER A 243 -25.54 0.28 0.29
C SER A 243 -25.72 1.59 -0.48
N SER A 244 -25.25 1.65 -1.73
CA SER A 244 -25.50 2.77 -2.62
C SER A 244 -25.48 2.36 -4.09
N LEU A 245 -26.21 3.11 -4.92
CA LEU A 245 -26.20 2.99 -6.37
C LEU A 245 -25.96 4.38 -6.97
N GLU A 246 -24.83 4.55 -7.66
CA GLU A 246 -24.51 5.74 -8.42
C GLU A 246 -24.97 5.59 -9.88
N VAL A 247 -25.95 6.40 -10.28
CA VAL A 247 -26.45 6.43 -11.65
C VAL A 247 -25.74 7.50 -12.47
N VAL A 248 -25.09 7.09 -13.56
CA VAL A 248 -24.34 7.96 -14.49
C VAL A 248 -25.01 8.01 -15.87
N GLU A 249 -24.52 8.83 -16.79
CA GLU A 249 -25.16 8.99 -18.11
C GLU A 249 -24.58 8.04 -19.17
N THR A 250 -23.29 7.67 -19.07
CA THR A 250 -22.63 6.86 -20.10
C THR A 250 -21.84 5.66 -19.55
N MET A 251 -21.59 4.66 -20.42
CA MET A 251 -20.71 3.53 -20.09
C MET A 251 -19.28 3.96 -19.76
N ALA A 252 -18.78 5.02 -20.41
CA ALA A 252 -17.44 5.55 -20.13
C ALA A 252 -17.37 6.15 -18.73
N GLU A 253 -18.35 6.99 -18.36
CA GLU A 253 -18.48 7.55 -17.01
C GLU A 253 -18.60 6.45 -15.95
N ARG A 254 -19.36 5.39 -16.23
CA ARG A 254 -19.53 4.26 -15.31
C ARG A 254 -18.18 3.65 -14.93
N LYS A 255 -17.35 3.32 -15.94
CA LYS A 255 -16.05 2.69 -15.72
C LYS A 255 -15.06 3.64 -15.04
N SER A 256 -14.97 4.89 -15.50
CA SER A 256 -14.16 5.91 -14.85
C SER A 256 -14.55 6.09 -13.38
N ARG A 257 -15.85 6.07 -13.09
CA ARG A 257 -16.33 6.23 -11.72
C ARG A 257 -16.00 5.04 -10.84
N MET A 258 -16.14 3.80 -11.33
CA MET A 258 -15.68 2.60 -10.62
C MET A 258 -14.18 2.65 -10.35
N GLU A 259 -13.41 3.11 -11.33
CA GLU A 259 -11.96 3.30 -11.27
C GLU A 259 -11.50 4.38 -10.29
N GLU A 260 -12.28 5.44 -10.11
CA GLU A 260 -12.04 6.52 -9.13
C GLU A 260 -12.38 6.09 -7.70
N LEU A 261 -13.38 5.22 -7.55
CA LEU A 261 -13.85 4.75 -6.25
C LEU A 261 -12.97 3.65 -5.65
N SER A 262 -12.13 3.00 -6.45
CA SER A 262 -11.48 1.74 -6.11
C SER A 262 -9.97 1.88 -5.95
N ASP A 263 -9.43 1.22 -4.94
CA ASP A 263 -8.00 1.15 -4.64
C ASP A 263 -7.34 -0.07 -5.30
N ALA A 264 -8.12 -1.09 -5.67
CA ALA A 264 -7.68 -2.30 -6.35
C ALA A 264 -8.80 -2.91 -7.19
N PHE A 265 -8.43 -3.86 -8.07
CA PHE A 265 -9.33 -4.44 -9.07
C PHE A 265 -9.24 -5.96 -9.04
N ILE A 266 -10.37 -6.65 -8.91
CA ILE A 266 -10.47 -8.11 -8.99
C ILE A 266 -11.32 -8.46 -10.22
N VAL A 267 -10.79 -9.34 -11.06
CA VAL A 267 -11.43 -9.77 -12.30
C VAL A 267 -11.76 -11.26 -12.19
N LEU A 268 -13.04 -11.52 -11.96
CA LEU A 268 -13.63 -12.86 -11.98
C LEU A 268 -13.98 -13.27 -13.40
N PRO A 269 -14.21 -14.57 -13.67
CA PRO A 269 -14.63 -15.06 -14.97
C PRO A 269 -15.78 -14.24 -15.59
N GLY A 270 -15.66 -13.93 -16.88
CA GLY A 270 -16.59 -13.03 -17.53
C GLY A 270 -16.38 -12.90 -19.04
N GLY A 271 -17.30 -12.20 -19.70
CA GLY A 271 -17.33 -12.08 -21.15
C GLY A 271 -16.56 -10.88 -21.69
N ALA A 272 -16.97 -10.41 -22.87
CA ALA A 272 -16.34 -9.26 -23.53
C ALA A 272 -16.41 -7.97 -22.70
N GLY A 273 -17.50 -7.75 -21.94
CA GLY A 273 -17.61 -6.58 -21.05
C GLY A 273 -16.55 -6.60 -19.95
N THR A 274 -16.36 -7.74 -19.29
CA THR A 274 -15.32 -7.95 -18.27
C THR A 274 -13.91 -7.76 -18.83
N LEU A 275 -13.66 -8.25 -20.05
CA LEU A 275 -12.38 -8.02 -20.74
C LEU A 275 -12.15 -6.54 -21.05
N GLU A 276 -13.19 -5.82 -21.45
CA GLU A 276 -13.12 -4.39 -21.75
C GLU A 276 -12.75 -3.58 -20.50
N GLU A 277 -13.40 -3.87 -19.36
CA GLU A 277 -13.10 -3.28 -18.06
C GLU A 277 -11.68 -3.62 -17.59
N LEU A 278 -11.26 -4.89 -17.71
CA LEU A 278 -9.89 -5.33 -17.42
C LEU A 278 -8.85 -4.56 -18.24
N PHE A 279 -9.01 -4.50 -19.56
CA PHE A 279 -8.01 -3.85 -20.42
C PHE A 279 -7.97 -2.33 -20.25
N GLN A 280 -9.09 -1.71 -19.85
CA GLN A 280 -9.12 -0.31 -19.48
C GLN A 280 -8.23 -0.04 -18.26
N VAL A 281 -8.43 -0.78 -17.16
CA VAL A 281 -7.61 -0.59 -15.95
C VAL A 281 -6.16 -1.05 -16.15
N PHE A 282 -5.93 -2.12 -16.92
CA PHE A 282 -4.58 -2.58 -17.25
C PHE A 282 -3.80 -1.55 -18.06
N THR A 283 -4.48 -0.85 -18.98
CA THR A 283 -3.88 0.28 -19.69
C THR A 283 -3.64 1.45 -18.73
N ARG A 284 -4.62 1.78 -17.87
CA ARG A 284 -4.49 2.86 -16.87
C ARG A 284 -3.28 2.64 -15.95
N GLN A 285 -3.01 1.40 -15.52
CA GLN A 285 -1.84 1.07 -14.68
C GLN A 285 -0.50 1.40 -15.34
N GLN A 286 -0.43 1.38 -16.68
CA GLN A 286 0.76 1.78 -17.42
C GLN A 286 0.88 3.30 -17.57
N LEU A 287 -0.25 4.01 -17.60
CA LEU A 287 -0.29 5.43 -17.94
C LEU A 287 -0.37 6.36 -16.72
N VAL A 288 -0.95 5.90 -15.61
CA VAL A 288 -1.27 6.72 -14.44
C VAL A 288 -0.61 6.13 -13.20
N ALA A 289 0.33 6.88 -12.63
CA ALA A 289 0.99 6.53 -11.37
C ALA A 289 -0.04 6.35 -10.24
N GLY A 290 0.21 5.39 -9.35
CA GLY A 290 -0.69 5.11 -8.23
C GLY A 290 -1.95 4.31 -8.58
N THR A 291 -2.10 3.85 -9.83
CA THR A 291 -3.15 2.86 -10.14
C THR A 291 -2.87 1.57 -9.37
N GLY A 292 -3.88 1.07 -8.67
CA GLY A 292 -3.75 -0.09 -7.80
C GLY A 292 -3.52 -1.44 -8.50
N PRO A 293 -3.37 -2.51 -7.69
CA PRO A 293 -3.20 -3.87 -8.18
C PRO A 293 -4.40 -4.38 -8.96
N ILE A 294 -4.12 -5.23 -9.94
CA ILE A 294 -5.12 -5.94 -10.74
C ILE A 294 -4.95 -7.44 -10.48
N VAL A 295 -6.01 -8.08 -10.03
CA VAL A 295 -6.07 -9.51 -9.75
C VAL A 295 -6.92 -10.20 -10.82
N LEU A 296 -6.35 -11.17 -11.52
CA LEU A 296 -7.09 -12.14 -12.33
C LEU A 296 -7.37 -13.37 -11.46
N PHE A 297 -8.60 -13.52 -10.99
CA PHE A 297 -8.97 -14.68 -10.20
C PHE A 297 -9.22 -15.88 -11.12
N ASN A 298 -8.27 -16.81 -11.16
CA ASN A 298 -8.14 -17.86 -12.15
C ASN A 298 -8.93 -19.12 -11.79
N ALA A 299 -10.20 -18.96 -11.43
CA ALA A 299 -11.07 -20.08 -11.10
C ALA A 299 -11.13 -21.08 -12.27
N ASP A 300 -10.69 -22.32 -12.00
CA ASP A 300 -10.68 -23.40 -12.99
C ASP A 300 -9.95 -23.02 -14.30
N ASP A 301 -8.77 -22.40 -14.15
CA ASP A 301 -7.86 -22.06 -15.25
C ASP A 301 -8.46 -21.11 -16.31
N TYR A 302 -9.53 -20.38 -15.96
CA TYR A 302 -10.30 -19.54 -16.90
C TYR A 302 -9.43 -18.52 -17.65
N TRP A 303 -8.44 -17.91 -16.99
CA TRP A 303 -7.61 -16.84 -17.53
C TRP A 303 -6.33 -17.34 -18.24
N ASN A 304 -5.99 -18.63 -18.17
CA ASN A 304 -4.76 -19.16 -18.79
C ASN A 304 -4.63 -18.77 -20.28
N PRO A 305 -5.68 -18.92 -21.13
CA PRO A 305 -5.57 -18.55 -22.54
C PRO A 305 -5.34 -17.06 -22.77
N LEU A 306 -5.87 -16.19 -21.89
CA LEU A 306 -5.63 -14.76 -21.96
C LEU A 306 -4.19 -14.44 -21.57
N PHE A 307 -3.68 -15.07 -20.51
CA PHE A 307 -2.32 -14.86 -20.05
C PHE A 307 -1.30 -15.31 -21.10
N ASP A 308 -1.50 -16.47 -21.75
CA ASP A 308 -0.68 -16.92 -22.88
C ASP A 308 -0.63 -15.88 -24.02
N ALA A 309 -1.77 -15.25 -24.32
CA ALA A 309 -1.85 -14.20 -25.33
C ALA A 309 -1.08 -12.93 -24.91
N LEU A 310 -1.15 -12.55 -23.62
CA LEU A 310 -0.38 -11.43 -23.07
C LEU A 310 1.12 -11.71 -23.07
N GLU A 311 1.54 -12.93 -22.69
CA GLU A 311 2.94 -13.35 -22.77
C GLU A 311 3.47 -13.24 -24.19
N ARG A 312 2.68 -13.66 -25.19
CA ARG A 312 3.05 -13.49 -26.59
C ARG A 312 3.23 -12.02 -26.98
N MET A 313 2.37 -11.12 -26.50
CA MET A 313 2.52 -9.67 -26.74
C MET A 313 3.78 -9.11 -26.06
N CYS A 314 4.14 -9.64 -24.89
CA CYS A 314 5.38 -9.29 -24.20
C CYS A 314 6.61 -9.75 -24.98
N ASP A 315 6.64 -11.00 -25.44
CA ASP A 315 7.73 -11.57 -26.23
C ASP A 315 7.97 -10.82 -27.54
N GLU A 316 6.91 -10.28 -28.14
CA GLU A 316 6.98 -9.46 -29.36
C GLU A 316 7.25 -7.98 -29.07
N GLY A 317 7.40 -7.58 -27.81
CA GLY A 317 7.76 -6.21 -27.42
C GLY A 317 6.61 -5.20 -27.48
N PHE A 318 5.35 -5.64 -27.52
CA PHE A 318 4.18 -4.76 -27.46
C PHE A 318 3.81 -4.37 -26.02
N ILE A 319 4.18 -5.20 -25.04
CA ILE A 319 3.98 -4.95 -23.61
C ILE A 319 5.30 -5.17 -22.88
N GLU A 320 5.66 -4.31 -21.94
CA GLU A 320 6.83 -4.55 -21.10
C GLU A 320 6.54 -5.63 -20.05
N ARG A 321 7.50 -6.54 -19.81
CA ARG A 321 7.37 -7.65 -18.87
C ARG A 321 6.93 -7.24 -17.45
N ARG A 322 7.38 -6.08 -16.97
CA ARG A 322 7.02 -5.53 -15.65
C ARG A 322 5.51 -5.37 -15.43
N TYR A 323 4.75 -5.11 -16.49
CA TYR A 323 3.29 -4.98 -16.38
C TYR A 323 2.60 -6.34 -16.26
N LEU A 324 3.14 -7.37 -16.90
CA LEU A 324 2.65 -8.74 -16.72
C LEU A 324 3.04 -9.27 -15.33
N ASP A 325 4.27 -9.04 -14.89
CA ASP A 325 4.75 -9.47 -13.57
C ASP A 325 3.99 -8.79 -12.41
N ALA A 326 3.41 -7.61 -12.66
CA ALA A 326 2.56 -6.90 -11.70
C ALA A 326 1.10 -7.38 -11.69
N LEU A 327 0.65 -8.19 -12.65
CA LEU A 327 -0.66 -8.82 -12.59
C LEU A 327 -0.64 -9.93 -11.53
N ILE A 328 -1.60 -9.89 -10.62
CA ILE A 328 -1.78 -10.96 -9.64
C ILE A 328 -2.66 -12.03 -10.29
N VAL A 329 -2.12 -13.23 -10.51
CA VAL A 329 -2.89 -14.40 -10.95
C VAL A 329 -2.95 -15.40 -9.80
N THR A 330 -4.15 -15.80 -9.41
CA THR A 330 -4.39 -16.71 -8.29
C THR A 330 -5.78 -17.33 -8.40
N ASP A 331 -5.94 -18.57 -7.95
CA ASP A 331 -7.22 -19.27 -7.80
C ASP A 331 -7.63 -19.45 -6.33
N ASP A 332 -6.79 -18.98 -5.39
CA ASP A 332 -7.04 -19.01 -3.95
C ASP A 332 -7.33 -17.61 -3.40
N THR A 333 -8.41 -17.49 -2.62
CA THR A 333 -8.85 -16.22 -2.01
C THR A 333 -7.91 -15.77 -0.90
N GLY A 334 -7.29 -16.68 -0.15
CA GLY A 334 -6.32 -16.32 0.89
C GLY A 334 -5.04 -15.72 0.28
N GLU A 335 -4.52 -16.37 -0.75
CA GLU A 335 -3.36 -15.92 -1.52
C GLU A 335 -3.62 -14.59 -2.22
N LEU A 336 -4.85 -14.34 -2.71
CA LEU A 336 -5.25 -13.05 -3.28
C LEU A 336 -4.92 -11.90 -2.33
N PHE A 337 -5.41 -11.94 -1.09
CA PHE A 337 -5.22 -10.83 -0.15
C PHE A 337 -3.77 -10.73 0.36
N ALA A 338 -3.06 -11.85 0.46
CA ALA A 338 -1.63 -11.84 0.76
C ALA A 338 -0.85 -11.12 -0.36
N LYS A 339 -1.12 -11.47 -1.62
CA LYS A 339 -0.48 -10.83 -2.78
C LYS A 339 -0.85 -9.35 -2.92
N LEU A 340 -2.08 -8.96 -2.61
CA LEU A 340 -2.46 -7.54 -2.58
C LEU A 340 -1.62 -6.73 -1.59
N ALA A 341 -1.33 -7.29 -0.40
CA ALA A 341 -0.54 -6.63 0.62
C ALA A 341 0.95 -6.50 0.27
N GLU A 342 1.47 -7.41 -0.57
CA GLU A 342 2.86 -7.43 -1.02
C GLU A 342 3.07 -6.76 -2.39
N TRP A 343 1.98 -6.37 -3.04
CA TRP A 343 2.02 -5.84 -4.41
C TRP A 343 2.79 -4.53 -4.50
N ARG A 344 3.55 -4.40 -5.59
CA ARG A 344 4.33 -3.20 -5.92
C ARG A 344 3.92 -2.66 -7.27
N ALA A 345 3.75 -1.35 -7.37
CA ALA A 345 3.44 -0.71 -8.63
C ALA A 345 4.57 -0.93 -9.65
N PRO A 346 4.26 -1.29 -10.91
CA PRO A 346 5.26 -1.49 -11.96
C PRO A 346 5.87 -0.19 -12.48
N GLY A 347 5.41 0.96 -11.99
CA GLY A 347 5.78 2.28 -12.49
C GLY A 347 5.10 2.63 -13.81
N THR A 348 5.17 3.89 -14.20
CA THR A 348 4.57 4.36 -15.45
C THR A 348 5.41 4.03 -16.68
N LYS A 349 4.80 4.12 -17.87
CA LYS A 349 5.44 3.82 -19.16
C LYS A 349 6.66 4.69 -19.47
N TRP A 350 6.72 5.88 -18.87
CA TRP A 350 7.77 6.88 -19.12
C TRP A 350 8.70 7.09 -17.92
N GLU A 351 8.54 6.31 -16.86
CA GLU A 351 9.53 6.30 -15.77
C GLU A 351 10.87 5.77 -16.30
N ASN A 352 11.85 6.67 -16.40
CA ASN A 352 13.20 6.33 -16.82
C ASN A 352 13.92 5.51 -15.75
N ARG A 353 14.54 4.41 -16.17
CA ARG A 353 15.41 3.53 -15.35
C ARG A 353 16.73 4.17 -14.89
N GLU A 354 16.91 5.48 -15.00
CA GLU A 354 18.18 6.16 -14.68
C GLU A 354 18.31 6.54 -13.18
N LEU A 355 17.68 5.80 -12.26
CA LEU A 355 17.78 6.06 -10.81
C LEU A 355 18.97 5.34 -10.14
N CYS A 356 19.82 4.67 -10.90
CA CYS A 356 21.12 4.15 -10.45
C CYS A 356 22.23 4.56 -11.43
N GLY A 357 22.36 5.86 -11.68
CA GLY A 357 23.43 6.47 -12.47
C GLY A 357 24.16 7.56 -11.70
#